data_AF-F3Z317-F1
#
_entry.id   AF-F3Z317-F1
#
_cell.length_a   1.000
_cell.length_b   1.000
_cell.length_c   1.000
_cell.angle_alpha   90.00
_cell.angle_beta   90.00
_cell.angle_gamma   90.00
#
_symmetry.space_group_name_H-M   'P 1'
#
loop_
_entity.id
_entity.type
_entity.pdbx_description
1 polymer ?
#
loop_
_entity_poly.entity_id
_entity_poly.type
_entity_poly.pdbx_seq_one_letter_code
_entity_poly.pdbx_strand_id
1 'polypeptide(L)'
;MRDSIGHGKLRAMERQAAGGISRRDFMKFCAAVSAAMGAGTIMSPEAIAAALTDKKRPSVVYLHNAECTGCSEAVLRTVEPYIDELILDIISLDYHETLMAAAGERAEEALHDAVKNGEYICVIEGAIPMAQNGIYGKIAGRTMYDICKGIAPKAKAVIAIGNCATFGNIQAAKPNPTGAQGVNEALGNLGVKAINIAGCPPNPINFVGTVVHLLQKGMPELDELNRPLMFYGKTVHEQCPRLKFFEEDKFAPSFDSEEARQGYCLYQLGCKGPYTYNNCPTAKFNQVNWPVQAGHPCIGCSEPAFWDELSPFYESM
;
A
#
# COMPACT_ATOMS: atom_id res chain seq x y z
N MET A 1 -19.46 30.49 17.14
CA MET A 1 -18.43 29.44 17.19
C MET A 1 -19.13 28.09 17.33
N ARG A 2 -19.65 27.57 16.20
CA ARG A 2 -20.24 26.24 16.04
C ARG A 2 -20.30 25.97 14.54
N ASP A 3 -19.17 25.57 13.97
CA ASP A 3 -19.15 24.92 12.67
C ASP A 3 -18.24 23.70 12.81
N SER A 4 -18.90 22.54 12.93
CA SER A 4 -18.25 21.24 12.90
C SER A 4 -17.72 20.99 11.50
N ILE A 5 -16.40 21.04 11.35
CA ILE A 5 -15.70 20.41 10.23
C ILE A 5 -15.76 18.90 10.52
N GLY A 6 -16.60 18.18 9.79
CA GLY A 6 -16.74 16.73 9.94
C GLY A 6 -18.19 16.30 9.91
N HIS A 7 -18.47 15.29 9.10
CA HIS A 7 -19.78 14.80 8.68
C HIS A 7 -20.43 15.67 7.61
N GLY A 8 -20.12 15.36 6.35
CA GLY A 8 -20.79 15.89 5.16
C GLY A 8 -22.26 15.49 5.08
N LYS A 9 -23.10 16.01 5.99
CA LYS A 9 -24.54 15.74 6.05
C LYS A 9 -25.35 16.58 5.05
N LEU A 10 -24.79 17.67 4.52
CA LEU A 10 -25.45 18.55 3.53
C LEU A 10 -24.91 18.31 2.12
N ARG A 11 -25.81 18.18 1.14
CA ARG A 11 -25.49 17.95 -0.29
C ARG A 11 -24.66 19.13 -0.82
N ALA A 12 -23.70 18.88 -1.71
CA ALA A 12 -22.91 19.96 -2.35
C ALA A 12 -23.80 21.00 -3.06
N MET A 13 -24.89 20.55 -3.70
CA MET A 13 -25.91 21.43 -4.28
C MET A 13 -26.68 22.24 -3.23
N GLU A 14 -26.89 21.71 -2.02
CA GLU A 14 -27.55 22.44 -0.93
C GLU A 14 -26.61 23.50 -0.33
N ARG A 15 -25.29 23.23 -0.29
CA ARG A 15 -24.27 24.22 0.06
C ARG A 15 -24.13 25.31 -1.02
N GLN A 16 -24.23 24.94 -2.30
CA GLN A 16 -24.18 25.89 -3.43
C GLN A 16 -25.46 26.73 -3.58
N ALA A 17 -26.64 26.15 -3.30
CA ALA A 17 -27.89 26.90 -3.27
C ALA A 17 -27.89 27.96 -2.15
N ALA A 18 -27.24 27.66 -1.02
CA ALA A 18 -26.99 28.64 0.05
C ALA A 18 -25.95 29.73 -0.33
N GLY A 19 -25.12 29.48 -1.36
CA GLY A 19 -24.08 30.39 -1.85
C GLY A 19 -24.36 31.07 -3.20
N GLY A 20 -25.54 30.88 -3.79
CA GLY A 20 -25.99 31.61 -5.00
C GLY A 20 -25.36 31.20 -6.34
N ILE A 21 -24.63 30.08 -6.42
CA ILE A 21 -23.97 29.64 -7.67
C ILE A 21 -24.95 28.80 -8.50
N SER A 22 -25.22 29.21 -9.74
CA SER A 22 -26.11 28.47 -10.64
C SER A 22 -25.41 27.25 -11.24
N ARG A 23 -26.17 26.20 -11.62
CA ARG A 23 -25.65 25.02 -12.35
C ARG A 23 -24.85 25.42 -13.60
N ARG A 24 -25.25 26.51 -14.26
CA ARG A 24 -24.58 27.03 -15.46
C ARG A 24 -23.18 27.55 -15.13
N ASP A 25 -23.04 28.25 -14.00
CA ASP A 25 -21.75 28.81 -13.58
C ASP A 25 -20.80 27.72 -13.10
N PHE A 26 -21.33 26.68 -12.45
CA PHE A 26 -20.57 25.49 -12.09
C PHE A 26 -20.05 24.72 -13.32
N MET A 27 -20.88 24.52 -14.35
CA MET A 27 -20.44 23.87 -15.59
C MET A 27 -19.41 24.70 -16.36
N LYS A 28 -19.52 26.04 -16.33
CA LYS A 28 -18.49 26.93 -16.90
C LYS A 28 -17.16 26.80 -16.15
N PHE A 29 -17.19 26.70 -14.83
CA PHE A 29 -16.01 26.43 -14.02
C PHE A 29 -15.37 25.08 -14.38
N CYS A 30 -16.16 24.00 -14.44
CA CYS A 30 -15.66 22.67 -14.81
C CYS A 30 -15.03 22.66 -16.22
N ALA A 31 -15.63 23.39 -17.17
CA ALA A 31 -15.07 23.54 -18.52
C ALA A 31 -13.76 24.33 -18.52
N ALA A 32 -13.65 25.39 -17.71
CA ALA A 32 -12.41 26.15 -17.56
C ALA A 32 -11.28 25.30 -16.93
N VAL A 33 -11.61 24.50 -15.91
CA VAL A 33 -10.67 23.56 -15.26
C VAL A 33 -10.20 22.48 -16.26
N SER A 34 -11.12 21.87 -17.01
CA SER A 34 -10.80 20.89 -18.06
C SER A 34 -9.81 21.45 -19.09
N ALA A 35 -10.03 22.69 -19.53
CA ALA A 35 -9.17 23.38 -20.48
C ALA A 35 -7.78 23.70 -19.89
N ALA A 36 -7.72 24.18 -18.65
CA ALA A 36 -6.46 24.52 -17.98
C ALA A 36 -5.56 23.29 -17.73
N MET A 37 -6.16 22.13 -17.48
CA MET A 37 -5.44 20.87 -17.26
C MET A 37 -4.98 20.18 -18.56
N GLY A 38 -5.27 20.76 -19.75
CA GLY A 38 -5.01 20.08 -21.02
C GLY A 38 -5.80 18.78 -21.21
N ALA A 39 -6.81 18.56 -20.36
CA ALA A 39 -7.55 17.30 -20.23
C ALA A 39 -8.68 17.16 -21.26
N GLY A 40 -8.78 18.06 -22.25
CA GLY A 40 -9.87 18.08 -23.22
C GLY A 40 -10.02 16.79 -24.05
N THR A 41 -8.99 15.93 -24.09
CA THR A 41 -9.04 14.60 -24.72
C THR A 41 -9.15 13.43 -23.73
N ILE A 42 -9.04 13.69 -22.41
CA ILE A 42 -8.96 12.67 -21.35
C ILE A 42 -10.18 12.70 -20.43
N MET A 43 -10.75 13.87 -20.12
CA MET A 43 -11.94 14.03 -19.28
C MET A 43 -12.81 15.21 -19.72
N SER A 44 -14.09 14.94 -19.96
CA SER A 44 -15.06 15.97 -20.33
C SER A 44 -15.44 16.86 -19.13
N PRO A 45 -15.96 18.08 -19.36
CA PRO A 45 -16.49 18.93 -18.29
C PRO A 45 -17.55 18.22 -17.42
N GLU A 46 -18.30 17.28 -17.99
CA GLU A 46 -19.26 16.44 -17.28
C GLU A 46 -18.57 15.39 -16.38
N ALA A 47 -17.42 14.85 -16.78
CA ALA A 47 -16.63 13.95 -15.94
C ALA A 47 -16.00 14.68 -14.74
N ILE A 48 -15.54 15.92 -14.94
CA ILE A 48 -15.06 16.79 -13.85
C ILE A 48 -16.22 17.19 -12.93
N ALA A 49 -17.37 17.58 -13.51
CA ALA A 49 -18.57 17.86 -12.73
C ALA A 49 -19.04 16.62 -11.94
N ALA A 50 -18.98 15.42 -12.55
CA ALA A 50 -19.29 14.17 -11.88
C ALA A 50 -18.31 13.91 -10.73
N ALA A 51 -17.00 13.98 -10.95
CA ALA A 51 -16.01 13.80 -9.88
C ALA A 51 -16.19 14.80 -8.72
N LEU A 52 -16.50 16.07 -9.03
CA LEU A 52 -16.78 17.12 -8.03
C LEU A 52 -18.16 17.00 -7.37
N THR A 53 -19.05 16.15 -7.91
CA THR A 53 -20.41 15.94 -7.39
C THR A 53 -20.67 14.50 -6.94
N ASP A 54 -19.71 13.59 -7.13
CA ASP A 54 -19.83 12.18 -6.76
C ASP A 54 -19.73 12.04 -5.24
N LYS A 55 -20.63 11.21 -4.69
CA LYS A 55 -21.23 11.47 -3.37
C LYS A 55 -20.58 10.77 -2.19
N LYS A 56 -19.68 9.80 -2.40
CA LYS A 56 -18.98 9.14 -1.30
C LYS A 56 -17.62 8.69 -1.76
N ARG A 57 -16.58 9.36 -1.24
CA ARG A 57 -15.23 8.80 -1.23
C ARG A 57 -15.28 7.44 -0.52
N PRO A 58 -14.75 6.37 -1.12
CA PRO A 58 -14.77 5.04 -0.54
C PRO A 58 -14.12 5.04 0.84
N SER A 59 -14.82 4.43 1.81
CA SER A 59 -14.30 4.29 3.17
C SER A 59 -13.13 3.32 3.18
N VAL A 60 -12.04 3.73 3.83
CA VAL A 60 -10.84 2.92 4.07
C VAL A 60 -10.61 2.84 5.58
N VAL A 61 -10.52 1.62 6.07
CA VAL A 61 -10.17 1.28 7.46
C VAL A 61 -8.79 0.63 7.45
N TYR A 62 -7.81 1.31 8.03
CA TYR A 62 -6.41 0.89 8.04
C TYR A 62 -6.04 0.37 9.44
N LEU A 63 -5.81 -0.94 9.56
CA LEU A 63 -5.48 -1.62 10.81
C LEU A 63 -3.98 -1.86 10.91
N HIS A 64 -3.37 -1.51 12.04
CA HIS A 64 -2.00 -1.86 12.38
C HIS A 64 -1.98 -3.12 13.26
N ASN A 65 -1.06 -4.04 12.99
CA ASN A 65 -0.85 -5.25 13.79
C ASN A 65 0.62 -5.38 14.22
N ALA A 66 1.28 -6.52 14.02
CA ALA A 66 2.72 -6.63 14.28
C ALA A 66 3.51 -5.99 13.12
N GLU A 67 3.78 -4.70 13.26
CA GLU A 67 4.41 -3.86 12.23
C GLU A 67 5.52 -2.95 12.78
N CYS A 68 6.11 -2.16 11.88
CA CYS A 68 7.13 -1.15 12.19
C CYS A 68 6.76 0.25 11.66
N THR A 69 5.52 0.42 11.18
CA THR A 69 4.96 1.64 10.58
C THR A 69 5.64 2.10 9.29
N GLY A 70 6.63 1.35 8.80
CA GLY A 70 7.33 1.64 7.56
C GLY A 70 6.42 1.58 6.32
N CYS A 71 5.33 0.81 6.34
CA CYS A 71 4.41 0.76 5.20
C CYS A 71 3.50 1.98 5.19
N SER A 72 2.99 2.41 6.35
CA SER A 72 2.30 3.70 6.50
C SER A 72 3.18 4.86 6.06
N GLU A 73 4.43 4.90 6.50
CA GLU A 73 5.39 5.92 6.06
C GLU A 73 5.63 5.87 4.55
N ALA A 74 5.68 4.68 3.94
CA ALA A 74 5.78 4.56 2.48
C ALA A 74 4.55 5.15 1.78
N VAL A 75 3.32 4.90 2.28
CA VAL A 75 2.08 5.50 1.74
C VAL A 75 2.14 7.02 1.81
N LEU A 76 2.64 7.60 2.91
CA LEU A 76 2.85 9.04 3.05
C LEU A 76 3.82 9.64 2.01
N ARG A 77 4.61 8.82 1.28
CA ARG A 77 5.50 9.26 0.20
C ARG A 77 4.89 9.14 -1.20
N THR A 78 3.59 8.89 -1.32
CA THR A 78 2.91 8.95 -2.62
C THR A 78 2.98 10.37 -3.21
N VAL A 79 3.09 10.47 -4.54
CA VAL A 79 3.26 11.76 -5.27
C VAL A 79 2.26 11.97 -6.39
N GLU A 80 1.67 10.91 -6.94
CA GLU A 80 0.69 10.98 -8.02
C GLU A 80 -0.42 9.95 -7.76
N PRO A 81 -1.42 10.29 -6.94
CA PRO A 81 -1.62 11.54 -6.18
C PRO A 81 -0.70 11.68 -4.95
N TYR A 82 -0.58 12.89 -4.41
CA TYR A 82 -0.03 13.12 -3.07
C TYR A 82 -0.99 12.63 -1.98
N ILE A 83 -0.49 12.51 -0.74
CA ILE A 83 -1.28 11.94 0.37
C ILE A 83 -2.50 12.81 0.72
N ASP A 84 -2.39 14.12 0.66
CA ASP A 84 -3.48 15.07 0.90
C ASP A 84 -4.58 14.90 -0.15
N GLU A 85 -4.24 14.88 -1.44
CA GLU A 85 -5.19 14.57 -2.52
C GLU A 85 -5.83 13.18 -2.33
N LEU A 86 -5.04 12.17 -1.95
CA LEU A 86 -5.55 10.82 -1.70
C LEU A 86 -6.63 10.81 -0.61
N ILE A 87 -6.37 11.43 0.55
CA ILE A 87 -7.29 11.37 1.70
C ILE A 87 -8.38 12.45 1.69
N LEU A 88 -8.24 13.51 0.88
CA LEU A 88 -9.24 14.59 0.78
C LEU A 88 -10.17 14.39 -0.43
N ASP A 89 -9.67 13.86 -1.54
CA ASP A 89 -10.42 13.82 -2.80
C ASP A 89 -10.75 12.40 -3.28
N ILE A 90 -9.92 11.40 -2.99
CA ILE A 90 -10.07 10.05 -3.56
C ILE A 90 -10.72 9.06 -2.59
N ILE A 91 -10.18 8.94 -1.37
CA ILE A 91 -10.69 8.04 -0.33
C ILE A 91 -11.14 8.80 0.91
N SER A 92 -11.96 8.16 1.76
CA SER A 92 -12.22 8.59 3.12
C SER A 92 -11.44 7.68 4.05
N LEU A 93 -10.33 8.17 4.61
CA LEU A 93 -9.52 7.42 5.57
C LEU A 93 -10.18 7.52 6.95
N ASP A 94 -11.13 6.62 7.21
CA ASP A 94 -12.02 6.71 8.38
C ASP A 94 -11.38 6.16 9.66
N TYR A 95 -10.34 5.34 9.53
CA TYR A 95 -9.53 4.88 10.66
C TYR A 95 -8.08 4.65 10.22
N HIS A 96 -7.15 5.27 10.94
CA HIS A 96 -5.70 5.09 10.78
C HIS A 96 -5.00 5.63 12.03
N GLU A 97 -4.41 4.74 12.84
CA GLU A 97 -3.90 5.08 14.19
C GLU A 97 -2.79 6.14 14.17
N THR A 98 -1.92 6.12 13.15
CA THR A 98 -0.83 7.10 13.00
C THR A 98 -1.30 8.53 12.69
N LEU A 99 -2.41 8.70 11.96
CA LEU A 99 -2.81 9.99 11.38
C LEU A 99 -4.05 10.60 12.03
N MET A 100 -4.87 9.79 12.71
CA MET A 100 -6.13 10.25 13.25
C MET A 100 -5.96 11.21 14.44
N ALA A 101 -6.86 12.19 14.53
CA ALA A 101 -6.87 13.14 15.65
C ALA A 101 -7.46 12.55 16.95
N ALA A 102 -8.38 11.59 16.83
CA ALA A 102 -9.02 10.95 17.99
C ALA A 102 -8.10 9.89 18.61
N ALA A 103 -8.22 9.66 19.92
CA ALA A 103 -7.43 8.69 20.67
C ALA A 103 -8.29 7.94 21.69
N GLY A 104 -7.78 6.81 22.20
CA GLY A 104 -8.46 6.00 23.21
C GLY A 104 -9.86 5.57 22.76
N GLU A 105 -10.84 5.68 23.65
CA GLU A 105 -12.24 5.29 23.37
C GLU A 105 -12.84 6.00 22.15
N ARG A 106 -12.45 7.25 21.87
CA ARG A 106 -12.92 7.98 20.69
C ARG A 106 -12.38 7.41 19.38
N ALA A 107 -11.18 6.84 19.41
CA ALA A 107 -10.64 6.13 18.26
C ALA A 107 -11.38 4.82 18.02
N GLU A 108 -11.70 4.08 19.09
CA GLU A 108 -12.49 2.85 19.01
C GLU A 108 -13.93 3.11 18.54
N GLU A 109 -14.56 4.20 18.99
CA GLU A 109 -15.87 4.65 18.47
C GLU A 109 -15.81 4.92 16.96
N ALA A 110 -14.78 5.64 16.49
CA ALA A 110 -14.59 5.93 15.07
C ALA A 110 -14.42 4.65 14.25
N LEU A 111 -13.63 3.68 14.75
CA LEU A 111 -13.48 2.38 14.11
C LEU A 111 -14.81 1.64 14.02
N HIS A 112 -15.55 1.54 15.12
CA HIS A 112 -16.84 0.86 15.17
C HIS A 112 -17.87 1.50 14.23
N ASP A 113 -17.90 2.83 14.15
CA ASP A 113 -18.78 3.55 13.24
C ASP A 113 -18.41 3.32 11.78
N ALA A 114 -17.11 3.32 11.45
CA ALA A 114 -16.61 3.10 10.09
C ALA A 114 -16.98 1.68 9.57
N VAL A 115 -16.87 0.65 10.41
CA VAL A 115 -17.10 -0.73 10.00
C VAL A 115 -18.56 -1.18 10.07
N LYS A 116 -19.46 -0.39 10.68
CA LYS A 116 -20.84 -0.78 11.00
C LYS A 116 -21.66 -1.25 9.79
N ASN A 117 -21.46 -0.64 8.63
CA ASN A 117 -22.28 -0.87 7.45
C ASN A 117 -21.65 -1.82 6.41
N GLY A 118 -20.43 -2.32 6.63
CA GLY A 118 -19.75 -3.24 5.70
C GLY A 118 -19.37 -2.64 4.34
N GLU A 119 -19.43 -1.31 4.19
CA GLU A 119 -19.09 -0.59 2.95
C GLU A 119 -17.70 0.07 3.05
N TYR A 120 -16.66 -0.73 3.29
CA TYR A 120 -15.28 -0.24 3.41
C TYR A 120 -14.27 -1.21 2.77
N ILE A 121 -13.13 -0.65 2.39
CA ILE A 121 -11.90 -1.39 2.10
C ILE A 121 -11.12 -1.52 3.41
N CYS A 122 -10.73 -2.73 3.77
CA CYS A 122 -9.87 -2.96 4.92
C CYS A 122 -8.42 -3.07 4.44
N VAL A 123 -7.57 -2.18 4.93
CA VAL A 123 -6.12 -2.27 4.74
C VAL A 123 -5.53 -2.80 6.04
N ILE A 124 -4.65 -3.79 5.95
CA ILE A 124 -3.99 -4.41 7.09
C ILE A 124 -2.49 -4.27 6.91
N GLU A 125 -1.85 -3.54 7.81
CA GLU A 125 -0.40 -3.46 7.97
C GLU A 125 0.03 -4.36 9.13
N GLY A 126 1.13 -5.09 8.93
CA GLY A 126 1.70 -5.99 9.95
C GLY A 126 1.15 -7.41 9.93
N ALA A 127 1.93 -8.32 10.52
CA ALA A 127 1.51 -9.72 10.69
C ALA A 127 0.54 -9.85 11.87
N ILE A 128 -0.16 -10.97 11.94
CA ILE A 128 -1.09 -11.27 13.03
C ILE A 128 -0.43 -12.28 13.97
N PRO A 129 -0.08 -11.92 15.23
CA PRO A 129 0.43 -12.87 16.21
C PRO A 129 -0.64 -13.89 16.62
N MET A 130 -0.35 -15.18 16.49
CA MET A 130 -1.31 -16.25 16.76
C MET A 130 -0.93 -17.13 17.95
N ALA A 131 0.34 -17.15 18.37
CA ALA A 131 0.77 -17.98 19.49
C ALA A 131 0.12 -17.52 20.80
N GLN A 132 -0.08 -18.48 21.71
CA GLN A 132 -0.71 -18.25 23.02
C GLN A 132 -2.02 -17.45 22.92
N ASN A 133 -2.87 -17.82 21.95
CA ASN A 133 -4.14 -17.17 21.66
C ASN A 133 -4.00 -15.68 21.34
N GLY A 134 -2.94 -15.30 20.61
CA GLY A 134 -2.72 -13.93 20.12
C GLY A 134 -2.37 -12.90 21.19
N ILE A 135 -1.94 -13.32 22.39
CA ILE A 135 -1.66 -12.43 23.52
C ILE A 135 -0.56 -11.40 23.22
N TYR A 136 0.34 -11.70 22.29
CA TYR A 136 1.52 -10.91 21.97
C TYR A 136 1.24 -9.58 21.27
N GLY A 137 0.02 -9.37 20.76
CA GLY A 137 -0.37 -8.13 20.10
C GLY A 137 -1.78 -7.73 20.51
N LYS A 138 -1.92 -6.59 21.19
CA LYS A 138 -3.21 -6.09 21.65
C LYS A 138 -3.39 -4.60 21.43
N ILE A 139 -4.58 -4.22 21.01
CA ILE A 139 -5.04 -2.84 20.86
C ILE A 139 -6.34 -2.72 21.63
N ALA A 140 -6.47 -1.69 22.47
CA ALA A 140 -7.60 -1.50 23.38
C ALA A 140 -7.96 -2.78 24.20
N GLY A 141 -6.94 -3.56 24.60
CA GLY A 141 -7.11 -4.79 25.38
C GLY A 141 -7.56 -6.03 24.59
N ARG A 142 -7.90 -5.90 23.30
CA ARG A 142 -8.29 -6.99 22.40
C ARG A 142 -7.10 -7.48 21.60
N THR A 143 -7.05 -8.78 21.28
CA THR A 143 -5.97 -9.31 20.44
C THR A 143 -6.10 -8.76 19.02
N MET A 144 -4.95 -8.54 18.36
CA MET A 144 -4.87 -8.17 16.95
C MET A 144 -5.68 -9.14 16.07
N TYR A 145 -5.61 -10.44 16.36
CA TYR A 145 -6.42 -11.46 15.70
C TYR A 145 -7.93 -11.22 15.88
N ASP A 146 -8.41 -10.97 17.10
CA ASP A 146 -9.84 -10.74 17.37
C ASP A 146 -10.38 -9.48 16.70
N ILE A 147 -9.55 -8.44 16.59
CA ILE A 147 -9.88 -7.21 15.86
C ILE A 147 -10.01 -7.52 14.38
N CYS A 148 -8.97 -8.10 13.77
CA CYS A 148 -8.96 -8.45 12.34
C CYS A 148 -10.08 -9.43 11.97
N LYS A 149 -10.31 -10.47 12.79
CA LYS A 149 -11.41 -11.43 12.65
C LYS A 149 -12.80 -10.76 12.65
N GLY A 150 -12.97 -9.70 13.43
CA GLY A 150 -14.23 -8.97 13.52
C GLY A 150 -14.50 -8.01 12.35
N ILE A 151 -13.45 -7.61 11.62
CA ILE A 151 -13.46 -6.52 10.64
C ILE A 151 -13.17 -7.01 9.22
N ALA A 152 -12.08 -7.75 9.00
CA ALA A 152 -11.64 -8.12 7.65
C ALA A 152 -12.67 -8.94 6.86
N PRO A 153 -13.37 -9.95 7.43
CA PRO A 153 -14.36 -10.74 6.68
C PRO A 153 -15.60 -9.97 6.22
N LYS A 154 -15.85 -8.77 6.77
CA LYS A 154 -17.00 -7.92 6.44
C LYS A 154 -16.66 -6.83 5.41
N ALA A 155 -15.38 -6.66 5.08
CA ALA A 155 -14.92 -5.65 4.15
C ALA A 155 -15.31 -6.01 2.71
N LYS A 156 -15.47 -4.99 1.85
CA LYS A 156 -15.69 -5.19 0.41
C LYS A 156 -14.47 -5.77 -0.29
N ALA A 157 -13.29 -5.37 0.19
CA ALA A 157 -12.00 -5.89 -0.22
C ALA A 157 -11.03 -5.77 0.97
N VAL A 158 -10.06 -6.68 1.02
CA VAL A 158 -8.96 -6.64 1.99
C VAL A 158 -7.65 -6.47 1.23
N ILE A 159 -6.82 -5.54 1.67
CA ILE A 159 -5.47 -5.31 1.16
C ILE A 159 -4.49 -5.58 2.30
N ALA A 160 -3.58 -6.53 2.11
CA ALA A 160 -2.45 -6.74 3.01
C ALA A 160 -1.27 -5.91 2.49
N ILE A 161 -0.88 -4.87 3.23
CA ILE A 161 0.20 -3.96 2.84
C ILE A 161 1.50 -4.31 3.59
N GLY A 162 2.54 -4.55 2.80
CA GLY A 162 3.87 -4.89 3.26
C GLY A 162 4.06 -6.36 3.59
N ASN A 163 5.31 -6.79 3.52
CA ASN A 163 5.65 -8.21 3.59
C ASN A 163 5.22 -8.87 4.91
N CYS A 164 5.10 -8.08 5.99
CA CYS A 164 4.56 -8.51 7.28
C CYS A 164 3.10 -8.98 7.14
N ALA A 165 2.24 -8.16 6.55
CA ALA A 165 0.84 -8.49 6.37
C ALA A 165 0.64 -9.59 5.31
N THR A 166 1.47 -9.62 4.27
CA THR A 166 1.31 -10.63 3.21
C THR A 166 1.80 -12.01 3.67
N PHE A 167 2.97 -12.11 4.30
CA PHE A 167 3.68 -13.37 4.54
C PHE A 167 4.33 -13.51 5.93
N GLY A 168 3.99 -12.66 6.91
CA GLY A 168 4.52 -12.76 8.28
C GLY A 168 5.83 -12.00 8.52
N ASN A 169 6.82 -12.10 7.62
CA ASN A 169 8.06 -11.29 7.59
C ASN A 169 8.95 -11.40 8.85
N ILE A 170 9.54 -10.29 9.32
CA ILE A 170 10.65 -10.28 10.29
C ILE A 170 10.30 -10.96 11.62
N GLN A 171 9.11 -10.71 12.17
CA GLN A 171 8.64 -11.38 13.39
C GLN A 171 8.27 -12.86 13.18
N ALA A 172 8.02 -13.28 11.92
CA ALA A 172 7.72 -14.65 11.56
C ALA A 172 8.96 -15.45 11.14
N ALA A 173 10.11 -14.78 10.98
CA ALA A 173 11.39 -15.45 10.75
C ALA A 173 11.74 -16.37 11.92
N LYS A 174 12.51 -17.43 11.67
CA LYS A 174 12.87 -18.42 12.70
C LYS A 174 13.50 -17.72 13.92
N PRO A 175 13.05 -18.04 15.16
CA PRO A 175 12.15 -19.14 15.54
C PRO A 175 10.65 -18.79 15.66
N ASN A 176 10.22 -17.62 15.17
CA ASN A 176 8.82 -17.13 15.24
C ASN A 176 8.19 -17.21 16.65
N PRO A 177 8.72 -16.47 17.64
CA PRO A 177 8.31 -16.61 19.04
C PRO A 177 6.84 -16.23 19.31
N THR A 178 6.24 -15.42 18.44
CA THR A 178 4.86 -14.94 18.58
C THR A 178 3.86 -15.69 17.69
N GLY A 179 4.34 -16.66 16.90
CA GLY A 179 3.51 -17.35 15.89
C GLY A 179 2.87 -16.36 14.93
N ALA A 180 3.61 -15.35 14.49
CA ALA A 180 3.14 -14.35 13.55
C ALA A 180 2.86 -14.98 12.19
N GLN A 181 1.70 -14.66 11.63
CA GLN A 181 1.23 -15.15 10.33
C GLN A 181 0.81 -13.99 9.41
N GLY A 182 0.86 -14.21 8.10
CA GLY A 182 0.27 -13.30 7.13
C GLY A 182 -1.27 -13.31 7.21
N VAL A 183 -1.91 -12.28 6.67
CA VAL A 183 -3.37 -12.08 6.70
C VAL A 183 -4.12 -13.28 6.11
N ASN A 184 -3.71 -13.75 4.93
CA ASN A 184 -4.37 -14.87 4.26
C ASN A 184 -4.17 -16.19 5.00
N GLU A 185 -3.04 -16.38 5.67
CA GLU A 185 -2.78 -17.56 6.50
C GLU A 185 -3.64 -17.54 7.78
N ALA A 186 -3.69 -16.40 8.47
CA ALA A 186 -4.40 -16.25 9.74
C ALA A 186 -5.94 -16.20 9.59
N LEU A 187 -6.45 -15.64 8.50
CA LEU A 187 -7.88 -15.34 8.32
C LEU A 187 -8.52 -16.07 7.12
N GLY A 188 -7.76 -16.86 6.36
CA GLY A 188 -8.26 -17.55 5.17
C GLY A 188 -9.40 -18.53 5.46
N ASN A 189 -9.41 -19.14 6.64
CA ASN A 189 -10.50 -20.00 7.11
C ASN A 189 -11.83 -19.25 7.36
N LEU A 190 -11.79 -17.92 7.46
CA LEU A 190 -12.95 -17.03 7.55
C LEU A 190 -13.41 -16.50 6.18
N GLY A 191 -12.80 -16.99 5.09
CA GLY A 191 -13.10 -16.56 3.72
C GLY A 191 -12.35 -15.29 3.27
N VAL A 192 -11.43 -14.76 4.08
CA VAL A 192 -10.60 -13.62 3.69
C VAL A 192 -9.61 -14.04 2.61
N LYS A 193 -9.58 -13.29 1.51
CA LYS A 193 -8.60 -13.40 0.42
C LYS A 193 -8.09 -12.00 0.09
N ALA A 194 -7.06 -11.58 0.82
CA ALA A 194 -6.46 -10.27 0.68
C ALA A 194 -5.61 -10.16 -0.58
N ILE A 195 -5.64 -8.97 -1.20
CA ILE A 195 -4.69 -8.55 -2.22
C ILE A 195 -3.37 -8.23 -1.52
N ASN A 196 -2.30 -8.88 -1.95
CA ASN A 196 -0.99 -8.78 -1.32
C ASN A 196 -0.13 -7.71 -2.00
N ILE A 197 0.18 -6.63 -1.28
CA ILE A 197 1.11 -5.58 -1.74
C ILE A 197 2.44 -5.80 -1.01
N ALA A 198 3.26 -6.70 -1.56
CA ALA A 198 4.51 -7.15 -0.94
C ALA A 198 5.66 -6.14 -1.05
N GLY A 199 6.63 -6.23 -0.13
CA GLY A 199 7.77 -5.32 0.00
C GLY A 199 7.98 -4.84 1.43
N CYS A 200 9.19 -4.39 1.78
CA CYS A 200 9.55 -4.01 3.15
C CYS A 200 10.25 -2.64 3.22
N PRO A 201 9.53 -1.52 3.01
CA PRO A 201 8.10 -1.44 2.67
C PRO A 201 7.84 -1.57 1.16
N PRO A 202 6.58 -1.75 0.73
CA PRO A 202 6.21 -1.73 -0.68
C PRO A 202 6.38 -0.32 -1.27
N ASN A 203 6.49 -0.22 -2.58
CA ASN A 203 6.45 1.07 -3.27
C ASN A 203 5.06 1.72 -3.13
N PRO A 204 4.94 3.01 -2.76
CA PRO A 204 3.63 3.68 -2.65
C PRO A 204 2.79 3.58 -3.92
N ILE A 205 3.41 3.58 -5.10
CA ILE A 205 2.72 3.46 -6.39
C ILE A 205 1.93 2.14 -6.45
N ASN A 206 2.47 1.06 -5.89
CA ASN A 206 1.84 -0.27 -5.96
C ASN A 206 0.59 -0.31 -5.08
N PHE A 207 0.63 0.31 -3.90
CA PHE A 207 -0.52 0.40 -3.00
C PHE A 207 -1.59 1.34 -3.58
N VAL A 208 -1.22 2.57 -3.89
CA VAL A 208 -2.16 3.59 -4.38
C VAL A 208 -2.76 3.18 -5.73
N GLY A 209 -1.95 2.65 -6.64
CA GLY A 209 -2.41 2.10 -7.91
C GLY A 209 -3.39 0.93 -7.74
N THR A 210 -3.19 0.06 -6.74
CA THR A 210 -4.16 -1.00 -6.41
C THR A 210 -5.47 -0.43 -5.89
N VAL A 211 -5.42 0.54 -4.98
CA VAL A 211 -6.63 1.20 -4.46
C VAL A 211 -7.40 1.84 -5.61
N VAL A 212 -6.76 2.66 -6.43
CA VAL A 212 -7.41 3.31 -7.59
C VAL A 212 -7.96 2.28 -8.57
N HIS A 213 -7.21 1.20 -8.86
CA HIS A 213 -7.68 0.12 -9.72
C HIS A 213 -8.94 -0.55 -9.16
N LEU A 214 -8.97 -0.87 -7.87
CA LEU A 214 -10.14 -1.45 -7.21
C LEU A 214 -11.37 -0.55 -7.33
N LEU A 215 -11.18 0.75 -7.17
CA LEU A 215 -12.29 1.71 -7.22
C LEU A 215 -12.84 1.92 -8.63
N GLN A 216 -11.98 1.89 -9.66
CA GLN A 216 -12.38 2.20 -11.03
C GLN A 216 -12.69 0.96 -11.89
N LYS A 217 -11.95 -0.12 -11.67
CA LYS A 217 -11.94 -1.32 -12.53
C LYS A 217 -12.25 -2.61 -11.77
N GLY A 218 -12.29 -2.56 -10.43
CA GLY A 218 -12.47 -3.74 -9.59
C GLY A 218 -11.18 -4.54 -9.40
N MET A 219 -11.32 -5.84 -9.16
CA MET A 219 -10.21 -6.73 -8.78
C MET A 219 -9.14 -6.78 -9.88
N PRO A 220 -7.86 -6.49 -9.58
CA PRO A 220 -6.77 -6.67 -10.53
C PRO A 220 -6.45 -8.15 -10.74
N GLU A 221 -5.80 -8.48 -11.86
CA GLU A 221 -5.19 -9.81 -12.04
C GLU A 221 -4.05 -10.00 -11.05
N LEU A 222 -4.06 -11.15 -10.37
CA LEU A 222 -3.10 -11.48 -9.32
C LEU A 222 -2.23 -12.67 -9.72
N ASP A 223 -1.00 -12.72 -9.23
CA ASP A 223 -0.16 -13.91 -9.27
C ASP A 223 -0.60 -14.96 -8.22
N GLU A 224 0.10 -16.09 -8.18
CA GLU A 224 -0.18 -17.20 -7.26
C GLU A 224 -0.01 -16.82 -5.78
N LEU A 225 0.72 -15.73 -5.49
CA LEU A 225 0.92 -15.18 -4.16
C LEU A 225 -0.07 -14.04 -3.85
N ASN A 226 -1.12 -13.88 -4.66
CA ASN A 226 -2.13 -12.83 -4.59
C ASN A 226 -1.58 -11.40 -4.79
N ARG A 227 -0.44 -11.23 -5.48
CA ARG A 227 0.14 -9.92 -5.77
C ARG A 227 -0.32 -9.40 -7.14
N PRO A 228 -0.66 -8.11 -7.31
CA PRO A 228 -1.10 -7.59 -8.61
C PRO A 228 -0.03 -7.73 -9.71
N LEU A 229 -0.35 -8.45 -10.80
CA LEU A 229 0.59 -8.72 -11.90
C LEU A 229 1.14 -7.44 -12.54
N MET A 230 0.36 -6.36 -12.55
CA MET A 230 0.79 -5.06 -13.08
C MET A 230 2.01 -4.46 -12.35
N PHE A 231 2.31 -4.89 -11.11
CA PHE A 231 3.45 -4.42 -10.33
C PHE A 231 4.48 -5.52 -10.05
N TYR A 232 4.01 -6.77 -9.93
CA TYR A 232 4.82 -7.93 -9.51
C TYR A 232 4.98 -8.98 -10.61
N GLY A 233 4.63 -8.68 -11.87
CA GLY A 233 4.69 -9.65 -12.97
C GLY A 233 6.10 -9.87 -13.56
N LYS A 234 7.11 -9.13 -13.11
CA LYS A 234 8.50 -9.25 -13.58
C LYS A 234 9.47 -9.26 -12.40
N THR A 235 10.58 -9.94 -12.57
CA THR A 235 11.68 -9.89 -11.60
C THR A 235 12.36 -8.53 -11.65
N VAL A 236 13.00 -8.17 -10.54
CA VAL A 236 13.87 -6.98 -10.44
C VAL A 236 15.03 -7.10 -11.43
N HIS A 237 15.53 -8.32 -11.66
CA HIS A 237 16.67 -8.57 -12.56
C HIS A 237 16.35 -8.29 -14.03
N GLU A 238 15.19 -8.74 -14.53
CA GLU A 238 14.75 -8.47 -15.91
C GLU A 238 14.62 -6.97 -16.23
N GLN A 239 14.54 -6.13 -15.20
CA GLN A 239 14.40 -4.68 -15.31
C GLN A 239 15.68 -3.94 -14.92
N CYS A 240 16.76 -4.64 -14.55
CA CYS A 240 17.94 -4.03 -13.96
C CYS A 240 18.85 -3.37 -15.01
N PRO A 241 19.28 -2.10 -14.83
CA PRO A 241 20.26 -1.46 -15.73
C PRO A 241 21.65 -2.13 -15.73
N ARG A 242 21.97 -2.92 -14.70
CA ARG A 242 23.21 -3.72 -14.62
C ARG A 242 23.08 -5.09 -15.30
N LEU A 243 21.93 -5.42 -15.91
CA LEU A 243 21.71 -6.70 -16.61
C LEU A 243 22.77 -6.96 -17.69
N LYS A 244 23.14 -5.95 -18.47
CA LYS A 244 24.23 -6.06 -19.46
C LYS A 244 25.56 -6.54 -18.86
N PHE A 245 25.87 -6.14 -17.62
CA PHE A 245 27.09 -6.59 -16.95
C PHE A 245 26.97 -8.04 -16.47
N PHE A 246 25.77 -8.47 -16.09
CA PHE A 246 25.50 -9.87 -15.79
C PHE A 246 25.68 -10.75 -17.04
N GLU A 247 25.13 -10.33 -18.18
CA GLU A 247 25.23 -11.04 -19.47
C GLU A 247 26.67 -11.12 -20.01
N GLU A 248 27.54 -10.18 -19.62
CA GLU A 248 28.96 -10.13 -19.99
C GLU A 248 29.90 -10.75 -18.93
N ASP A 249 29.38 -11.46 -17.93
CA ASP A 249 30.14 -12.02 -16.81
C ASP A 249 30.99 -10.99 -16.02
N LYS A 250 30.53 -9.74 -15.96
CA LYS A 250 31.16 -8.62 -15.27
C LYS A 250 30.54 -8.40 -13.89
N PHE A 251 31.20 -8.96 -12.89
CA PHE A 251 30.76 -8.92 -11.48
C PHE A 251 31.70 -8.11 -10.61
N ALA A 252 31.15 -7.43 -9.60
CA ALA A 252 31.95 -6.83 -8.54
C ALA A 252 32.32 -7.91 -7.50
N PRO A 253 33.61 -8.15 -7.20
CA PRO A 253 34.03 -9.17 -6.23
C PRO A 253 33.93 -8.69 -4.77
N SER A 254 33.96 -7.38 -4.53
CA SER A 254 33.82 -6.75 -3.21
C SER A 254 33.28 -5.32 -3.35
N PHE A 255 32.75 -4.73 -2.28
CA PHE A 255 32.21 -3.36 -2.32
C PHE A 255 33.28 -2.27 -2.55
N ASP A 256 34.53 -2.54 -2.20
CA ASP A 256 35.67 -1.63 -2.33
C ASP A 256 36.47 -1.79 -3.64
N SER A 257 36.10 -2.78 -4.46
CA SER A 257 36.70 -3.07 -5.77
C SER A 257 36.48 -1.96 -6.80
N GLU A 258 37.31 -1.95 -7.84
CA GLU A 258 37.15 -0.99 -8.95
C GLU A 258 35.91 -1.33 -9.79
N GLU A 259 35.59 -2.61 -9.92
CA GLU A 259 34.38 -3.13 -10.56
C GLU A 259 33.11 -2.61 -9.88
N ALA A 260 33.10 -2.53 -8.53
CA ALA A 260 32.01 -1.91 -7.79
C ALA A 260 31.88 -0.41 -8.10
N ARG A 261 33.01 0.33 -8.18
CA ARG A 261 33.02 1.75 -8.56
C ARG A 261 32.53 1.96 -10.00
N GLN A 262 32.82 1.02 -10.89
CA GLN A 262 32.35 1.02 -12.29
C GLN A 262 30.89 0.57 -12.43
N GLY A 263 30.24 0.14 -11.35
CA GLY A 263 28.83 -0.24 -11.35
C GLY A 263 28.55 -1.62 -11.93
N TYR A 264 29.51 -2.56 -11.82
CA TYR A 264 29.36 -3.94 -12.30
C TYR A 264 28.23 -4.70 -11.56
N CYS A 265 27.83 -5.85 -12.09
CA CYS A 265 26.74 -6.63 -11.52
C CYS A 265 27.07 -7.07 -10.08
N LEU A 266 26.07 -6.99 -9.19
CA LEU A 266 26.20 -7.31 -7.76
C LEU A 266 25.82 -8.77 -7.43
N TYR A 267 25.70 -9.64 -8.44
CA TYR A 267 25.26 -11.03 -8.24
C TYR A 267 26.18 -11.80 -7.28
N GLN A 268 27.50 -11.69 -7.47
CA GLN A 268 28.50 -12.31 -6.58
C GLN A 268 28.52 -11.70 -5.16
N LEU A 269 27.93 -10.51 -4.97
CA LEU A 269 27.72 -9.89 -3.66
C LEU A 269 26.35 -10.22 -3.07
N GLY A 270 25.68 -11.26 -3.57
CA GLY A 270 24.45 -11.81 -3.01
C GLY A 270 23.14 -11.21 -3.51
N CYS A 271 23.15 -10.49 -4.64
CA CYS A 271 21.95 -9.87 -5.19
C CYS A 271 20.85 -10.92 -5.52
N LYS A 272 19.72 -10.84 -4.82
CA LYS A 272 18.54 -11.70 -4.97
C LYS A 272 17.56 -11.23 -6.05
N GLY A 273 17.93 -10.20 -6.80
CA GLY A 273 17.12 -9.64 -7.89
C GLY A 273 16.58 -10.65 -8.89
N PRO A 274 17.32 -11.72 -9.27
CA PRO A 274 16.81 -12.76 -10.19
C PRO A 274 15.60 -13.55 -9.69
N TYR A 275 15.40 -13.59 -8.37
CA TYR A 275 14.33 -14.35 -7.72
C TYR A 275 13.27 -13.46 -7.07
N THR A 276 13.37 -12.13 -7.26
CA THR A 276 12.52 -11.15 -6.58
C THR A 276 11.60 -10.46 -7.59
N TYR A 277 10.30 -10.60 -7.41
CA TYR A 277 9.28 -9.93 -8.22
C TYR A 277 8.95 -8.58 -7.62
N ASN A 278 9.28 -7.51 -8.36
CA ASN A 278 9.00 -6.13 -7.97
C ASN A 278 9.30 -5.16 -9.12
N ASN A 279 8.83 -3.93 -9.02
CA ASN A 279 9.06 -2.86 -10.00
C ASN A 279 10.11 -1.83 -9.56
N CYS A 280 10.97 -2.15 -8.59
CA CYS A 280 11.96 -1.22 -8.04
C CYS A 280 12.81 -0.48 -9.09
N PRO A 281 13.35 -1.14 -10.15
CA PRO A 281 14.22 -0.46 -11.11
C PRO A 281 13.47 0.54 -12.00
N THR A 282 12.19 0.27 -12.28
CA THR A 282 11.35 1.07 -13.19
C THR A 282 10.61 2.18 -12.44
N ALA A 283 10.00 1.87 -11.30
CA ALA A 283 9.29 2.83 -10.47
C ALA A 283 10.22 3.71 -9.63
N LYS A 284 11.39 3.17 -9.23
CA LYS A 284 12.29 3.75 -8.22
C LYS A 284 11.58 4.03 -6.88
N PHE A 285 12.34 4.44 -5.88
CA PHE A 285 11.83 4.96 -4.62
C PHE A 285 12.12 6.47 -4.55
N ASN A 286 11.14 7.20 -4.02
CA ASN A 286 11.21 8.66 -3.86
C ASN A 286 11.58 9.37 -5.18
N GLN A 287 11.15 8.80 -6.31
CA GLN A 287 11.38 9.30 -7.67
C GLN A 287 12.86 9.35 -8.10
N VAL A 288 13.81 8.95 -7.23
CA VAL A 288 15.25 9.22 -7.44
C VAL A 288 16.11 7.97 -7.54
N ASN A 289 15.92 6.99 -6.67
CA ASN A 289 16.92 5.93 -6.47
C ASN A 289 16.28 4.58 -6.09
N TRP A 290 17.07 3.51 -6.09
CA TRP A 290 16.68 2.17 -5.63
C TRP A 290 17.94 1.38 -5.25
N PRO A 291 17.84 0.23 -4.54
CA PRO A 291 19.00 -0.42 -3.91
C PRO A 291 20.24 -0.65 -4.80
N VAL A 292 20.08 -1.27 -5.98
CA VAL A 292 21.23 -1.60 -6.85
C VAL A 292 21.80 -0.34 -7.53
N GLN A 293 20.98 0.68 -7.78
CA GLN A 293 21.48 1.97 -8.24
C GLN A 293 22.33 2.65 -7.15
N ALA A 294 21.99 2.46 -5.87
CA ALA A 294 22.81 2.88 -4.74
C ALA A 294 24.03 1.96 -4.47
N GLY A 295 24.26 0.93 -5.30
CA GLY A 295 25.40 0.02 -5.16
C GLY A 295 25.20 -1.13 -4.19
N HIS A 296 23.97 -1.38 -3.71
CA HIS A 296 23.67 -2.45 -2.77
C HIS A 296 22.88 -3.60 -3.42
N PRO A 297 23.20 -4.88 -3.15
CA PRO A 297 22.44 -6.02 -3.66
C PRO A 297 20.98 -5.97 -3.20
N CYS A 298 20.07 -6.46 -4.05
CA CYS A 298 18.68 -6.71 -3.66
C CYS A 298 18.63 -7.85 -2.63
N ILE A 299 17.84 -7.70 -1.57
CA ILE A 299 17.66 -8.72 -0.51
C ILE A 299 16.40 -9.58 -0.68
N GLY A 300 15.60 -9.31 -1.72
CA GLY A 300 14.34 -10.02 -1.98
C GLY A 300 13.19 -9.69 -1.02
N CYS A 301 13.08 -8.44 -0.60
CA CYS A 301 12.13 -8.03 0.45
C CYS A 301 10.63 -8.12 0.11
N SER A 302 10.27 -8.49 -1.13
CA SER A 302 8.89 -8.74 -1.57
C SER A 302 8.56 -10.22 -1.76
N GLU A 303 9.48 -11.11 -1.39
CA GLU A 303 9.26 -12.55 -1.44
C GLU A 303 8.85 -13.13 -0.08
N PRO A 304 8.09 -14.24 -0.07
CA PRO A 304 7.81 -14.99 1.15
C PRO A 304 9.09 -15.42 1.87
N ALA A 305 9.09 -15.36 3.20
CA ALA A 305 10.16 -15.88 4.07
C ALA A 305 11.59 -15.38 3.74
N PHE A 306 11.76 -14.22 3.09
CA PHE A 306 13.09 -13.77 2.63
C PHE A 306 14.14 -13.61 3.74
N TRP A 307 13.73 -13.38 4.99
CA TRP A 307 14.66 -13.31 6.13
C TRP A 307 15.40 -14.63 6.37
N ASP A 308 14.74 -15.76 6.13
CA ASP A 308 15.31 -17.09 6.32
C ASP A 308 15.80 -17.70 5.01
N GLU A 309 15.02 -17.56 3.93
CA GLU A 309 15.28 -18.28 2.67
C GLU A 309 16.26 -17.55 1.75
N LEU A 310 16.44 -16.23 1.91
CA LEU A 310 17.34 -15.42 1.10
C LEU A 310 18.53 -14.87 1.90
N SER A 311 18.69 -15.31 3.14
CA SER A 311 19.90 -15.05 3.94
C SER A 311 20.85 -16.26 3.88
N PRO A 312 22.18 -16.08 4.04
CA PRO A 312 22.92 -14.81 4.22
C PRO A 312 22.79 -13.88 3.01
N PHE A 313 22.54 -12.59 3.25
CA PHE A 313 22.18 -11.66 2.17
C PHE A 313 23.31 -11.37 1.18
N TYR A 314 24.57 -11.53 1.58
CA TYR A 314 25.75 -11.23 0.76
C TYR A 314 26.37 -12.47 0.10
N GLU A 315 25.68 -13.60 0.14
CA GLU A 315 26.06 -14.83 -0.56
C GLU A 315 25.11 -15.04 -1.75
N SER A 316 25.63 -15.46 -2.89
CA SER A 316 24.80 -15.85 -4.04
C SER A 316 23.97 -17.09 -3.70
N MET A 317 22.77 -17.19 -4.26
CA MET A 317 21.93 -18.40 -4.18
C MET A 317 22.52 -19.52 -5.04
#